data_AF-A0A7S0BFH1-F1
#
_entry.id   AF-A0A7S0BFH1-F1
#
_cell.length_a   1.000
_cell.length_b   1.000
_cell.length_c   1.000
_cell.angle_alpha   90.00
_cell.angle_beta   90.00
_cell.angle_gamma   90.00
#
_symmetry.space_group_name_H-M   'P 1'
#
loop_
_entity.id
_entity.type
_entity.pdbx_description
1 polymer ?
#
loop_
_entity_poly.entity_id
_entity_poly.type
_entity_poly.pdbx_seq_one_letter_code
_entity_poly.pdbx_strand_id
1 'polypeptide(L)'
;SVPLLHSAAALMRLSSMWYSGATSIFIRVLLDKKYALPYKVVDGLVDHFVKMESEERQLPVLWHRSLLTFAQRYKSVITREQKNGLKLLMRKQFHSGITPEIRRELFSTRSRGEAQDPDANAVAMEMVSS
;
A
#
# COMPACT_ATOMS: atom_id res chain seq x y z
N SER A 1 -18.58 16.92 0.32
CA SER A 1 -17.93 15.59 0.35
C SER A 1 -17.83 15.07 -1.09
N VAL A 2 -16.80 14.30 -1.44
CA VAL A 2 -16.65 13.71 -2.79
C VAL A 2 -17.10 12.24 -2.74
N PRO A 3 -18.01 11.77 -3.62
CA PRO A 3 -18.46 10.39 -3.63
C PRO A 3 -17.35 9.39 -3.95
N LEU A 4 -17.45 8.16 -3.41
CA LEU A 4 -16.47 7.08 -3.56
C LEU A 4 -15.99 6.87 -5.01
N LEU A 5 -16.94 6.73 -5.94
CA LEU A 5 -16.64 6.40 -7.34
C LEU A 5 -15.77 7.48 -7.99
N HIS A 6 -16.08 8.75 -7.73
CA HIS A 6 -15.31 9.89 -8.22
C HIS A 6 -13.90 9.91 -7.59
N SER A 7 -13.78 9.60 -6.29
CA SER A 7 -12.48 9.49 -5.63
C SER A 7 -11.63 8.34 -6.18
N ALA A 8 -12.23 7.18 -6.45
CA ALA A 8 -11.54 6.04 -7.05
C ALA A 8 -11.04 6.33 -8.47
N ALA A 9 -11.88 6.97 -9.31
CA ALA A 9 -11.49 7.40 -10.65
C ALA A 9 -10.37 8.45 -10.61
N ALA A 10 -10.45 9.42 -9.70
CA ALA A 10 -9.41 10.43 -9.51
C ALA A 10 -8.09 9.80 -9.06
N LEU A 11 -8.11 8.87 -8.11
CA LEU A 11 -6.92 8.13 -7.66
C LEU A 11 -6.29 7.33 -8.80
N MET A 12 -7.10 6.63 -9.60
CA MET A 12 -6.62 5.91 -10.77
C MET A 12 -5.94 6.85 -11.78
N ARG A 13 -6.53 8.03 -12.02
CA ARG A 13 -5.92 9.02 -12.92
C ARG A 13 -4.59 9.52 -12.37
N LEU A 14 -4.55 9.88 -11.09
CA LEU A 14 -3.34 10.38 -10.42
C LEU A 14 -2.22 9.33 -10.41
N SER A 15 -2.53 8.04 -10.21
CA SER A 15 -1.53 6.98 -10.22
C SER A 15 -0.87 6.78 -11.59
N SER A 16 -1.58 7.08 -12.67
CA SER A 16 -1.05 7.00 -14.04
C SER A 16 -0.31 8.25 -14.50
N MET A 17 -0.37 9.36 -13.76
CA MET A 17 0.32 10.61 -14.12
C MET A 17 1.80 10.56 -13.75
N TRP A 18 2.60 11.43 -14.39
CA TRP A 18 3.97 11.67 -13.94
C TRP A 18 4.01 12.18 -12.51
N TYR A 19 5.07 11.83 -11.80
CA TYR A 19 5.24 12.26 -10.44
C TYR A 19 5.43 13.78 -10.37
N SER A 20 4.72 14.39 -9.42
CA SER A 20 4.94 15.75 -8.94
C SER A 20 4.63 15.80 -7.45
N GLY A 21 5.16 16.78 -6.72
CA GLY A 21 4.84 16.97 -5.31
C GLY A 21 3.33 17.16 -5.07
N ALA A 22 2.63 17.83 -6.00
CA ALA A 22 1.18 18.00 -5.94
C ALA A 22 0.42 16.67 -6.03
N THR A 23 0.89 15.74 -6.88
CA THR A 23 0.31 14.40 -7.02
C THR A 23 0.28 13.65 -5.67
N SER A 24 1.36 13.71 -4.89
CA SER A 24 1.40 13.10 -3.55
C SER A 24 0.41 13.72 -2.57
N ILE A 25 0.19 15.04 -2.63
CA ILE A 25 -0.76 15.71 -1.74
C ILE A 25 -2.18 15.24 -2.06
N PHE A 26 -2.56 15.23 -3.33
CA PHE A 26 -3.90 14.79 -3.75
C PHE A 26 -4.15 13.32 -3.42
N ILE A 27 -3.19 12.44 -3.72
CA ILE A 27 -3.28 11.02 -3.36
C ILE A 27 -3.51 10.88 -1.86
N ARG A 28 -2.65 11.49 -1.02
CA ARG A 28 -2.78 11.40 0.44
C ARG A 28 -4.16 11.85 0.93
N VAL A 29 -4.64 13.01 0.48
CA VAL A 29 -5.93 13.57 0.89
C VAL A 29 -7.10 12.64 0.52
N LEU A 30 -7.04 12.00 -0.65
CA LEU A 30 -8.06 11.04 -1.09
C LEU A 30 -7.98 9.73 -0.31
N LEU A 31 -6.79 9.24 0.01
CA LEU A 31 -6.60 8.03 0.83
C LEU A 31 -7.09 8.23 2.28
N ASP A 32 -6.96 9.43 2.84
CA ASP A 32 -7.44 9.77 4.19
C ASP A 32 -8.97 9.70 4.33
N LYS A 33 -9.71 9.62 3.22
CA LYS A 33 -11.16 9.36 3.25
C LYS A 33 -11.51 7.91 3.64
N LYS A 34 -10.52 7.01 3.73
CA LYS A 34 -10.66 5.61 4.21
C LYS A 34 -11.72 4.80 3.46
N TYR A 35 -11.87 5.07 2.18
CA TYR A 35 -12.79 4.37 1.33
C TYR A 35 -12.33 2.93 1.02
N ALA A 36 -13.28 2.01 0.83
CA ALA A 36 -12.98 0.70 0.27
C ALA A 36 -12.66 0.87 -1.23
N LEU A 37 -11.39 0.81 -1.60
CA LEU A 37 -10.95 1.00 -2.99
C LEU A 37 -11.03 -0.32 -3.77
N PRO A 38 -11.44 -0.28 -5.06
CA PRO A 38 -11.30 -1.43 -5.95
C PRO A 38 -9.83 -1.86 -6.08
N TYR A 39 -9.57 -3.17 -6.18
CA TYR A 39 -8.19 -3.69 -6.28
C TYR A 39 -7.38 -3.08 -7.41
N LYS A 40 -7.99 -2.83 -8.58
CA LYS A 40 -7.30 -2.14 -9.69
C LYS A 40 -6.73 -0.77 -9.29
N VAL A 41 -7.43 -0.01 -8.44
CA VAL A 41 -6.96 1.30 -7.97
C VAL A 41 -5.79 1.12 -7.01
N VAL A 42 -5.87 0.13 -6.11
CA VAL A 42 -4.77 -0.22 -5.20
C VAL A 42 -3.53 -0.65 -5.99
N ASP A 43 -3.70 -1.52 -6.99
CA ASP A 43 -2.62 -2.01 -7.84
C ASP A 43 -1.97 -0.84 -8.61
N GLY A 44 -2.78 0.06 -9.18
CA GLY A 44 -2.26 1.27 -9.84
C GLY A 44 -1.48 2.20 -8.90
N LEU A 45 -1.91 2.34 -7.65
CA LEU A 45 -1.17 3.09 -6.63
C LEU A 45 0.14 2.41 -6.24
N VAL A 46 0.17 1.08 -6.13
CA VAL A 46 1.43 0.34 -5.91
C VAL A 46 2.39 0.62 -7.06
N ASP A 47 1.95 0.49 -8.30
CA ASP A 47 2.77 0.74 -9.47
C ASP A 47 3.30 2.18 -9.49
N HIS A 48 2.45 3.15 -9.13
CA HIS A 48 2.85 4.55 -9.01
C HIS A 48 4.00 4.75 -8.01
N PHE A 49 3.92 4.12 -6.83
CA PHE A 49 4.98 4.22 -5.83
C PHE A 49 6.24 3.47 -6.24
N VAL A 50 6.11 2.23 -6.73
CA VAL A 50 7.26 1.39 -7.11
C VAL A 50 8.07 2.03 -8.24
N LYS A 51 7.43 2.73 -9.18
CA LYS A 51 8.13 3.50 -10.23
C LYS A 51 9.12 4.54 -9.69
N MET A 52 8.96 4.99 -8.44
CA MET A 52 9.88 5.95 -7.83
C MET A 52 11.19 5.32 -7.36
N GLU A 53 11.36 4.00 -7.48
CA GLU A 53 12.62 3.31 -7.24
C GLU A 53 13.72 3.76 -8.23
N SER A 54 13.35 4.09 -9.47
CA SER A 54 14.29 4.60 -10.48
C SER A 54 14.58 6.10 -10.35
N GLU A 55 13.92 6.82 -9.43
CA GLU A 55 14.19 8.23 -9.20
C GLU A 55 15.50 8.40 -8.43
N GLU A 56 16.42 9.19 -9.00
CA GLU A 56 17.72 9.47 -8.40
C GLU A 56 17.66 10.62 -7.39
N ARG A 57 16.70 11.53 -7.57
CA ARG A 57 16.49 12.63 -6.64
C ARG A 57 15.94 12.13 -5.32
N GLN A 58 16.28 12.84 -4.24
CA GLN A 58 15.64 12.61 -2.95
C GLN A 58 14.18 13.02 -3.02
N LEU A 59 13.29 12.09 -2.70
CA LEU A 59 11.87 12.37 -2.68
C LEU A 59 11.51 13.23 -1.45
N PRO A 60 10.57 14.17 -1.59
CA PRO A 60 10.19 15.06 -0.50
C PRO A 60 9.47 14.29 0.61
N VAL A 61 9.51 14.81 1.84
CA VAL A 61 8.80 14.25 3.00
C VAL A 61 7.32 13.98 2.72
N LEU A 62 6.67 14.85 1.94
CA LEU A 62 5.26 14.70 1.55
C LEU A 62 4.99 13.40 0.78
N TRP A 63 5.93 12.96 -0.06
CA TRP A 63 5.82 11.69 -0.77
C TRP A 63 5.85 10.52 0.21
N HIS A 64 6.81 10.49 1.14
CA HIS A 64 6.91 9.45 2.16
C HIS A 64 5.65 9.40 3.04
N ARG A 65 5.08 10.56 3.39
CA ARG A 65 3.81 10.63 4.14
C ARG A 65 2.64 10.08 3.34
N SER A 66 2.59 10.33 2.03
CA SER A 66 1.57 9.72 1.15
C SER A 66 1.69 8.20 1.12
N LEU A 67 2.91 7.66 1.02
CA LEU A 67 3.15 6.21 1.05
C LEU A 67 2.79 5.60 2.42
N LEU A 68 3.09 6.30 3.52
CA LEU A 68 2.68 5.87 4.85
C LEU A 68 1.15 5.81 5.00
N THR A 69 0.43 6.84 4.56
CA THR A 69 -1.04 6.83 4.57
C THR A 69 -1.57 5.65 3.74
N PHE A 70 -0.99 5.39 2.57
CA PHE A 70 -1.35 4.22 1.76
C PHE A 70 -1.14 2.90 2.53
N ALA A 71 0.03 2.71 3.12
CA ALA A 71 0.36 1.50 3.89
C ALA A 71 -0.57 1.30 5.09
N GLN A 72 -0.82 2.35 5.88
CA GLN A 72 -1.71 2.27 7.05
C GLN A 72 -3.14 1.85 6.70
N ARG A 73 -3.61 2.22 5.51
CA ARG A 73 -5.01 2.03 5.10
C ARG A 73 -5.24 0.76 4.29
N TYR A 74 -4.30 0.40 3.41
CA TYR A 74 -4.52 -0.60 2.37
C TYR A 74 -3.59 -1.83 2.50
N LYS A 75 -2.76 -1.92 3.55
CA LYS A 75 -1.83 -3.04 3.79
C LYS A 75 -2.39 -4.46 3.64
N SER A 76 -3.66 -4.68 3.97
CA SER A 76 -4.31 -6.00 3.89
C SER A 76 -4.78 -6.39 2.48
N VAL A 77 -4.90 -5.41 1.57
CA VAL A 77 -5.37 -5.63 0.19
C VAL A 77 -4.22 -5.59 -0.84
N ILE A 78 -2.98 -5.57 -0.37
CA ILE A 78 -1.75 -5.60 -1.19
C ILE A 78 -1.21 -7.03 -1.22
N THR A 79 -0.79 -7.53 -2.39
CA THR A 79 -0.20 -8.87 -2.54
C THR A 79 1.21 -8.93 -1.99
N ARG A 80 1.74 -10.16 -1.83
CA ARG A 80 3.12 -10.37 -1.34
C ARG A 80 4.15 -9.78 -2.30
N GLU A 81 3.96 -9.95 -3.60
CA GLU A 81 4.83 -9.45 -4.67
C GLU A 81 4.87 -7.91 -4.66
N GLN A 82 3.70 -7.29 -4.50
CA GLN A 82 3.58 -5.84 -4.37
C GLN A 82 4.29 -5.31 -3.12
N LYS A 83 4.13 -5.97 -1.96
CA LYS A 83 4.87 -5.62 -0.74
C LYS A 83 6.38 -5.77 -0.94
N ASN A 84 6.83 -6.77 -1.68
CA ASN A 84 8.24 -6.95 -2.01
C ASN A 84 8.78 -5.81 -2.89
N GLY A 85 8.03 -5.36 -3.90
CA GLY A 85 8.38 -4.18 -4.69
C GLY A 85 8.51 -2.92 -3.81
N LEU A 86 7.53 -2.69 -2.93
CA LEU A 86 7.57 -1.57 -1.97
C LEU A 86 8.75 -1.69 -0.97
N LYS A 87 9.20 -2.90 -0.65
CA LYS A 87 10.39 -3.13 0.19
C LYS A 87 11.66 -2.65 -0.50
N LEU A 88 11.82 -2.94 -1.80
CA LEU A 88 12.97 -2.50 -2.58
C LEU A 88 12.96 -0.98 -2.74
N LEU A 89 11.80 -0.41 -3.08
CA LEU A 89 11.57 1.04 -3.10
C LEU A 89 12.01 1.72 -1.79
N MET A 90 11.59 1.21 -0.64
CA MET A 90 11.94 1.80 0.68
C MET A 90 13.42 1.70 1.03
N ARG A 91 14.17 0.76 0.42
CA ARG A 91 15.63 0.70 0.58
C ARG A 91 16.32 1.81 -0.20
N LYS A 92 15.81 2.12 -1.40
CA LYS A 92 16.35 3.18 -2.26
C LYS A 92 15.94 4.57 -1.77
N GLN A 93 14.65 4.76 -1.47
CA GLN A 93 14.04 6.01 -1.03
C GLN A 93 13.75 5.94 0.48
N PHE A 94 14.79 6.16 1.28
CA PHE A 94 14.75 6.00 2.73
C PHE A 94 14.58 7.34 3.47
N HIS A 95 13.65 7.39 4.41
CA HIS A 95 13.47 8.49 5.36
C HIS A 95 13.52 7.96 6.80
N SER A 96 14.46 8.46 7.61
CA SER A 96 14.77 7.95 8.96
C SER A 96 13.56 7.83 9.88
N GLY A 97 12.69 8.83 9.93
CA GLY A 97 11.51 8.83 10.82
C GLY A 97 10.21 8.27 10.22
N ILE A 98 10.17 7.88 8.94
CA ILE A 98 8.90 7.49 8.26
C ILE A 98 9.00 6.08 7.69
N THR A 99 10.11 5.74 7.03
CA THR A 99 10.30 4.42 6.44
C THR A 99 10.16 3.26 7.45
N PRO A 100 10.63 3.37 8.71
CA PRO A 100 10.39 2.34 9.72
C PRO A 100 8.90 2.11 10.01
N GLU A 101 8.11 3.19 10.03
CA GLU A 101 6.65 3.12 10.22
C GLU A 101 5.98 2.43 9.03
N ILE A 102 6.34 2.80 7.79
CA ILE A 102 5.80 2.17 6.57
C ILE A 102 6.10 0.67 6.59
N ARG A 103 7.33 0.29 6.93
CA ARG A 103 7.75 -1.10 7.04
C ARG A 103 6.93 -1.84 8.11
N ARG A 104 6.75 -1.24 9.29
CA ARG A 104 5.92 -1.85 10.34
C ARG A 104 4.50 -2.10 9.82
N GLU A 105 3.88 -1.12 9.16
CA GLU A 105 2.52 -1.27 8.63
C GLU A 105 2.40 -2.37 7.57
N LEU A 106 3.28 -2.40 6.57
CA LEU A 106 3.17 -3.36 5.46
C LEU A 106 3.44 -4.81 5.87
N PHE A 107 4.38 -5.04 6.80
CA PHE A 107 4.88 -6.38 7.14
C PHE A 107 4.36 -6.93 8.48
N SER A 108 3.49 -6.19 9.17
CA SER A 108 2.78 -6.68 10.37
C SER A 108 1.45 -7.37 10.06
N THR A 109 1.05 -7.44 8.79
CA THR A 109 -0.24 -7.98 8.38
C THR A 109 -0.09 -8.94 7.21
N ARG A 110 -1.05 -9.87 7.09
CA ARG A 110 -1.16 -10.80 5.97
C ARG A 110 -1.33 -10.06 4.64
N SER A 111 -0.94 -10.72 3.56
CA SER A 111 -1.06 -10.19 2.19
C SER A 111 -2.34 -10.69 1.51
N ARG A 112 -2.84 -9.94 0.54
CA ARG A 112 -3.99 -10.36 -0.28
C ARG A 112 -3.65 -11.68 -0.99
N GLY A 113 -4.51 -12.69 -0.83
CA GLY A 113 -4.34 -14.00 -1.47
C GLY A 113 -3.48 -14.99 -0.70
N GLU A 114 -2.96 -14.64 0.49
CA GLU A 114 -2.38 -15.63 1.40
C GLU A 114 -3.49 -16.48 2.01
N ALA A 115 -3.36 -17.81 1.90
CA ALA A 115 -4.29 -18.75 2.53
C ALA A 115 -4.34 -18.51 4.05
N GLN A 116 -5.52 -18.66 4.66
CA GLN A 116 -5.58 -18.80 6.11
C GLN A 116 -4.82 -20.05 6.48
N ASP A 117 -3.81 -19.94 7.37
CA ASP A 117 -3.35 -21.11 8.09
C ASP A 117 -4.60 -21.79 8.68
N PRO A 118 -4.80 -23.09 8.43
CA PRO A 118 -5.90 -23.79 9.07
C PRO A 118 -5.74 -23.58 10.57
N ASP A 119 -6.85 -23.21 11.21
CA ASP A 119 -6.88 -22.99 12.66
C ASP A 119 -6.23 -24.20 13.34
N ALA A 120 -5.21 -23.97 14.18
CA ALA A 120 -4.49 -25.05 14.84
C ALA A 120 -5.46 -25.96 15.64
N ASN A 121 -6.62 -25.43 16.07
CA ASN A 121 -7.69 -26.20 16.69
C ASN A 121 -8.46 -27.09 15.70
N ALA A 122 -8.60 -26.71 14.43
CA ALA A 122 -9.26 -27.52 13.41
C ALA A 122 -8.39 -28.73 13.03
N VAL A 123 -7.08 -28.53 12.91
CA VAL A 123 -6.11 -29.63 12.64
C VAL A 123 -6.07 -30.61 13.81
N ALA A 124 -6.11 -30.12 15.05
CA ALA A 124 -6.15 -30.97 16.25
C ALA A 124 -7.46 -31.79 16.35
N MET A 125 -8.60 -31.25 15.93
CA MET A 125 -9.88 -31.98 15.92
C MET A 125 -9.94 -33.10 14.87
N GLU A 126 -9.36 -32.90 13.68
CA GLU A 126 -9.28 -33.95 12.66
C GLU A 126 -8.36 -35.10 13.07
N MET A 127 -7.27 -34.80 13.78
CA MET A 127 -6.33 -35.80 14.29
C MET A 127 -6.87 -36.61 15.48
N VAL A 128 -7.85 -36.09 16.22
CA VAL A 128 -8.50 -36.81 17.34
C VAL A 128 -9.69 -37.65 16.86
N SER A 129 -10.20 -37.38 15.66
CA SER A 129 -11.32 -38.12 15.05
C SER A 129 -10.88 -39.23 14.09
N SER A 130 -9.58 -39.52 14.00
CA SER A 130 -8.98 -40.57 13.17
C SER A 130 -8.42 -41.72 14.01
#